data_AF-A0AAW1KII2-F1
#
_entry.id   AF-A0AAW1KII2-F1
#
_cell.length_a   1.000
_cell.length_b   1.000
_cell.length_c   1.000
_cell.angle_alpha   90.00
_cell.angle_beta   90.00
_cell.angle_gamma   90.00
#
_symmetry.space_group_name_H-M   'P 1'
#
loop_
_entity.id
_entity.type
_entity.pdbx_description
1 polymer ?
#
loop_
_entity_poly.entity_id
_entity_poly.type
_entity_poly.pdbx_seq_one_letter_code
_entity_poly.pdbx_strand_id
1 'polypeptide(L)'
;MYVFNGVTETVAYGSRSLTATEGRYSQIEKEMLAITAYTFTTHHQKGSSNPADYISRHPIQHTEYEQAKAQAVEEHVKFVATHSIPKAMSLEDVERATKQDAELQKVLKALTTDDNTLWNDLKGYKNIKHEITSENGVVLRNNKIILPKSLQKKAIELAHRGHLGMVKTKQLLRSKVWFPSIDKMVELETEGTELPSAPWENLDIDFAGPYPGGKYLLILIDEHTRYPIVEVISALDAQTVTKKLRHIFD
;
A
#
# COMPACT_ATOMS: atom_id res chain seq x y z
N MET A 1 -10.67 19.11 26.03
CA MET A 1 -11.61 19.34 27.14
C MET A 1 -10.89 19.08 28.45
N TYR A 2 -11.18 19.86 29.49
CA TYR A 2 -10.65 19.69 30.84
C TYR A 2 -11.83 19.53 31.80
N VAL A 3 -11.68 18.69 32.83
CA VAL A 3 -12.73 18.48 33.84
C VAL A 3 -12.25 19.06 35.16
N PHE A 4 -12.96 20.08 35.66
CA PHE A 4 -12.72 20.66 36.97
C PHE A 4 -14.03 20.58 37.79
N ASN A 5 -13.96 20.06 39.01
CA ASN A 5 -15.10 19.89 39.92
C ASN A 5 -16.33 19.17 39.32
N GLY A 6 -16.10 18.18 38.45
CA GLY A 6 -17.17 17.32 37.93
C GLY A 6 -18.09 17.99 36.89
N VAL A 7 -17.80 19.22 36.47
CA VAL A 7 -18.50 19.87 35.36
C VAL A 7 -17.59 19.89 34.13
N THR A 8 -18.13 19.48 32.98
CA THR A 8 -17.39 19.47 31.71
C THR A 8 -17.51 20.84 31.07
N GLU A 9 -16.42 21.61 31.04
CA GLU A 9 -16.38 22.89 30.35
C GLU A 9 -15.52 22.84 29.08
N THR A 10 -16.01 23.51 28.04
CA THR A 10 -15.34 23.59 26.75
C THR A 10 -14.32 24.72 26.79
N VAL A 11 -13.03 24.37 26.86
CA VAL A 11 -11.94 25.36 27.07
C VAL A 11 -11.60 26.13 25.78
N ALA A 12 -11.93 25.62 24.60
CA ALA A 12 -11.89 26.36 23.32
C ALA A 12 -12.59 25.58 22.20
N TYR A 13 -13.18 26.29 21.23
CA TYR A 13 -13.55 25.72 19.92
C TYR A 13 -12.49 26.10 18.89
N GLY A 14 -11.83 25.09 18.31
CA GLY A 14 -10.84 25.26 17.25
C GLY A 14 -11.37 24.75 15.92
N SER A 15 -12.29 25.47 15.28
CA SER A 15 -12.60 25.28 13.86
C SER A 15 -12.00 26.45 13.10
N ARG A 16 -10.76 26.30 12.63
CA ARG A 16 -10.18 27.20 11.63
C ARG A 16 -10.02 26.44 10.33
N SER A 17 -10.35 27.09 9.22
CA SER A 17 -9.99 26.59 7.89
C SER A 17 -8.47 26.52 7.79
N LEU A 18 -7.94 25.34 7.44
CA LEU A 18 -6.51 25.15 7.22
C LEU A 18 -6.03 26.11 6.13
N THR A 19 -4.87 26.73 6.33
CA THR A 19 -4.25 27.55 5.28
C THR A 19 -3.84 26.66 4.09
N ALA A 20 -3.68 27.25 2.90
CA ALA A 20 -3.27 26.52 1.70
C ALA A 20 -1.93 25.77 1.87
N THR A 21 -1.08 26.25 2.78
CA THR A 21 0.17 25.61 3.18
C THR A 21 -0.09 24.41 4.11
N GLU A 22 -0.96 24.56 5.10
CA GLU A 22 -1.28 23.49 6.05
C GLU A 22 -2.05 22.33 5.42
N GLY A 23 -2.86 22.59 4.39
CA GLY A 23 -3.60 21.55 3.66
C GLY A 23 -2.68 20.48 3.04
N ARG A 24 -1.41 20.83 2.75
CA ARG A 24 -0.42 19.96 2.09
C ARG A 24 0.33 19.04 3.05
N TYR A 25 0.25 19.26 4.36
CA TYR A 25 0.89 18.38 5.34
C TYR A 25 0.09 17.08 5.50
N SER A 26 0.82 16.00 5.80
CA SER A 26 0.20 14.74 6.20
C SER A 26 -0.59 14.92 7.50
N GLN A 27 -1.57 14.06 7.75
CA GLN A 27 -2.44 14.17 8.93
C GLN A 27 -1.62 14.14 10.24
N ILE A 28 -0.55 13.35 10.28
CA ILE A 28 0.35 13.23 11.44
C ILE A 28 1.12 14.52 11.69
N GLU A 29 1.61 15.19 10.64
CA GLU A 29 2.32 16.47 10.78
C GLU A 29 1.38 17.59 11.23
N LYS A 30 0.11 17.57 10.78
CA LYS A 30 -0.93 18.49 11.26
C LYS A 30 -1.21 18.31 12.75
N GLU A 31 -1.33 17.06 13.20
CA GLU A 31 -1.52 16.76 14.63
C GLU A 31 -0.29 17.14 15.47
N MET A 32 0.92 16.91 14.95
CA MET A 32 2.16 17.32 15.62
C MET A 32 2.26 18.85 15.74
N LEU A 33 1.93 19.60 14.69
CA LEU A 33 1.88 21.07 14.71
C LEU A 33 0.83 21.59 15.70
N ALA A 34 -0.35 20.96 15.78
CA ALA A 34 -1.37 21.34 16.74
C ALA A 34 -0.89 21.21 18.20
N ILE A 35 -0.02 20.22 18.47
CA ILE A 35 0.57 19.99 19.79
C ILE A 35 1.65 21.05 20.11
N THR A 36 2.40 21.55 19.12
CA THR A 36 3.45 22.57 19.35
C THR A 36 2.94 23.91 19.88
N ALA A 37 1.64 24.21 19.71
CA ALA A 37 1.01 25.43 20.22
C ALA A 37 0.76 25.41 21.74
N TYR A 38 1.01 24.29 22.42
CA TYR A 38 0.75 24.12 23.85
C TYR A 38 2.05 23.86 24.62
N THR A 39 2.21 24.57 25.74
CA THR A 39 3.25 24.28 26.72
C THR A 39 2.70 23.26 27.70
N PHE A 40 3.21 22.03 27.67
CA PHE A 40 2.77 20.98 28.59
C PHE A 40 3.64 20.96 29.84
N THR A 41 2.98 20.81 30.99
CA THR A 41 3.64 20.48 32.25
C THR A 41 3.36 19.01 32.53
N THR A 42 4.39 18.17 32.42
CA THR A 42 4.25 16.73 32.66
C THR A 42 4.19 16.45 34.16
N HIS A 43 3.08 15.90 34.61
CA HIS A 43 2.92 15.40 35.98
C HIS A 43 2.88 13.88 35.97
N HIS A 44 3.78 13.25 36.72
CA HIS A 44 3.76 11.80 36.90
C HIS A 44 2.63 11.41 37.87
N GLN A 45 1.63 10.68 37.36
CA GLN A 45 0.63 9.99 38.19
C GLN A 45 0.96 8.50 38.25
N LYS A 46 0.90 7.92 39.46
CA LYS A 46 1.03 6.47 39.65
C LYS A 46 -0.15 5.76 38.98
N GLY A 47 0.13 4.67 38.26
CA GLY A 47 -0.85 3.94 37.46
C GLY A 47 -2.08 3.45 38.23
N SER A 48 -1.96 3.20 39.55
CA SER A 48 -3.08 2.83 40.42
C SER A 48 -4.18 3.90 40.55
N SER A 49 -3.88 5.15 40.18
CA SER A 49 -4.78 6.30 40.31
C SER A 49 -5.24 6.89 38.96
N ASN A 50 -4.86 6.27 37.84
CA ASN A 50 -5.21 6.74 36.50
C ASN A 50 -6.40 5.93 35.92
N PRO A 51 -7.61 6.51 35.79
CA PRO A 51 -8.78 5.82 35.28
C PRO A 51 -8.80 5.65 33.74
N ALA A 52 -7.85 6.22 33.01
CA ALA A 52 -7.90 6.30 31.54
C ALA A 52 -7.38 5.05 30.82
N ASP A 53 -6.96 3.99 31.51
CA ASP A 53 -6.26 2.88 30.84
C ASP A 53 -6.52 1.47 31.41
N TYR A 54 -7.72 1.24 31.94
CA TYR A 54 -8.05 -0.06 32.55
C TYR A 54 -8.18 -1.19 31.51
N ILE A 55 -8.60 -0.87 30.27
CA ILE A 55 -8.89 -1.90 29.25
C ILE A 55 -7.61 -2.31 28.49
N SER A 56 -6.66 -1.41 28.23
CA SER A 56 -5.42 -1.77 27.52
C SER A 56 -4.33 -2.33 28.45
N ARG A 57 -4.45 -2.08 29.76
CA ARG A 57 -3.48 -2.54 30.79
C ARG A 57 -4.08 -3.49 31.80
N HIS A 58 -5.23 -4.09 31.51
CA HIS A 58 -5.77 -5.11 32.39
C HIS A 58 -4.73 -6.24 32.52
N PRO A 59 -4.27 -6.61 33.72
CA PRO A 59 -3.33 -7.70 33.89
C PRO A 59 -4.04 -9.00 33.53
N ILE A 60 -3.92 -9.41 32.27
CA ILE A 60 -4.33 -10.73 31.82
C ILE A 60 -3.32 -11.73 32.38
N GLN A 61 -3.77 -12.93 32.75
CA GLN A 61 -2.84 -13.96 33.22
C GLN A 61 -1.78 -14.21 32.14
N HIS A 62 -0.53 -14.53 32.54
CA HIS A 62 0.61 -14.58 31.60
C HIS A 62 0.35 -15.48 30.37
N THR A 63 -0.46 -16.52 30.55
CA THR A 63 -0.95 -17.43 29.51
C THR A 63 -1.92 -16.76 28.52
N GLU A 64 -2.85 -15.93 29.02
CA GLU A 64 -3.83 -15.19 28.22
C GLU A 64 -3.17 -14.01 27.49
N TYR A 65 -2.13 -13.40 28.07
CA TYR A 65 -1.34 -12.36 27.41
C TYR A 65 -0.56 -12.89 26.20
N GLU A 66 0.10 -14.04 26.34
CA GLU A 66 0.79 -14.71 25.23
C GLU A 66 -0.20 -15.06 24.11
N GLN A 67 -1.39 -15.55 24.46
CA GLN A 67 -2.46 -15.87 23.50
C GLN A 67 -3.01 -14.62 22.81
N ALA A 68 -3.33 -13.56 23.55
CA ALA A 68 -3.84 -12.30 22.99
C ALA A 68 -2.79 -11.61 22.11
N LYS A 69 -1.51 -11.68 22.48
CA LYS A 69 -0.40 -11.17 21.67
C LYS A 69 -0.23 -11.96 20.38
N ALA A 70 -0.31 -13.29 20.44
CA ALA A 70 -0.28 -14.15 19.25
C ALA A 70 -1.46 -13.84 18.33
N GLN A 71 -2.66 -13.72 18.88
CA GLN A 71 -3.86 -13.37 18.11
C GLN A 71 -3.78 -11.98 17.48
N ALA A 72 -3.25 -10.98 18.19
CA ALA A 72 -3.07 -9.63 17.64
C ALA A 72 -2.04 -9.59 16.51
N VAL A 73 -0.98 -10.38 16.60
CA VAL A 73 0.00 -10.57 15.52
C VAL A 73 -0.68 -11.23 14.32
N GLU A 74 -1.46 -12.29 14.55
CA GLU A 74 -2.20 -13.01 13.50
C GLU A 74 -3.22 -12.11 12.79
N GLU A 75 -3.98 -11.32 13.54
CA GLU A 75 -4.94 -10.35 13.00
C GLU A 75 -4.24 -9.24 12.21
N HIS A 76 -3.08 -8.77 12.68
CA HIS A 76 -2.27 -7.78 11.96
C HIS A 76 -1.73 -8.34 10.64
N VAL A 77 -1.27 -9.58 10.63
CA VAL A 77 -0.81 -10.22 9.39
C VAL A 77 -1.96 -10.49 8.45
N LYS A 78 -3.12 -10.91 8.95
CA LYS A 78 -4.33 -11.05 8.14
C LYS A 78 -4.76 -9.71 7.55
N PHE A 79 -4.66 -8.62 8.31
CA PHE A 79 -4.92 -7.26 7.84
C PHE A 79 -3.92 -6.82 6.76
N VAL A 80 -2.61 -6.98 7.03
CA VAL A 80 -1.55 -6.69 6.07
C VAL A 80 -1.75 -7.50 4.81
N ALA A 81 -2.05 -8.78 4.90
CA ALA A 81 -2.26 -9.63 3.74
C ALA A 81 -3.49 -9.27 2.92
N THR A 82 -4.64 -9.12 3.56
CA THR A 82 -5.89 -8.76 2.85
C THR A 82 -5.79 -7.41 2.11
N HIS A 83 -4.99 -6.48 2.63
CA HIS A 83 -4.83 -5.15 2.06
C HIS A 83 -3.55 -4.96 1.23
N SER A 84 -2.58 -5.86 1.33
CA SER A 84 -1.26 -5.76 0.66
C SER A 84 -1.02 -6.79 -0.41
N ILE A 85 -2.06 -7.52 -0.76
CA ILE A 85 -2.01 -8.42 -1.89
C ILE A 85 -2.72 -7.73 -3.07
N PRO A 86 -2.12 -7.64 -4.28
CA PRO A 86 -2.86 -7.23 -5.46
C PRO A 86 -4.13 -8.08 -5.55
N LYS A 87 -5.33 -7.47 -5.67
CA LYS A 87 -6.66 -8.12 -5.54
C LYS A 87 -6.85 -9.46 -6.30
N ALA A 88 -5.94 -9.80 -7.22
CA ALA A 88 -5.93 -11.01 -8.02
C ALA A 88 -4.98 -12.15 -7.55
N MET A 89 -4.39 -12.08 -6.34
CA MET A 89 -3.75 -13.24 -5.70
C MET A 89 -4.28 -13.40 -4.25
N SER A 90 -4.34 -14.63 -3.73
CA SER A 90 -4.81 -14.90 -2.36
C SER A 90 -3.63 -15.15 -1.42
N LEU A 91 -3.84 -15.02 -0.10
CA LEU A 91 -2.83 -15.41 0.90
C LEU A 91 -2.47 -16.91 0.78
N GLU A 92 -3.47 -17.76 0.51
CA GLU A 92 -3.28 -19.20 0.32
C GLU A 92 -2.34 -19.50 -0.86
N ASP A 93 -2.41 -18.72 -1.94
CA ASP A 93 -1.49 -18.85 -3.06
C ASP A 93 -0.06 -18.48 -2.65
N VAL A 94 0.10 -17.44 -1.84
CA VAL A 94 1.41 -17.00 -1.31
C VAL A 94 1.99 -18.06 -0.39
N GLU A 95 1.21 -18.62 0.52
CA GLU A 95 1.65 -19.69 1.43
C GLU A 95 2.09 -20.93 0.63
N ARG A 96 1.26 -21.39 -0.31
CA ARG A 96 1.56 -22.54 -1.16
C ARG A 96 2.82 -22.33 -2.00
N ALA A 97 2.99 -21.13 -2.57
CA ALA A 97 4.19 -20.79 -3.32
C ALA A 97 5.42 -20.66 -2.41
N THR A 98 5.27 -20.17 -1.17
CA THR A 98 6.36 -20.08 -0.19
C THR A 98 6.87 -21.46 0.19
N LYS A 99 6.00 -22.47 0.31
CA LYS A 99 6.38 -23.89 0.54
C LYS A 99 7.26 -24.45 -0.57
N GLN A 100 7.11 -23.97 -1.80
CA GLN A 100 7.87 -24.42 -2.98
C GLN A 100 9.13 -23.58 -3.23
N ASP A 101 9.27 -22.42 -2.56
CA ASP A 101 10.40 -21.51 -2.75
C ASP A 101 11.57 -21.92 -1.85
N ALA A 102 12.61 -22.51 -2.45
CA ALA A 102 13.79 -23.01 -1.75
C ALA A 102 14.53 -21.91 -0.96
N GLU A 103 14.46 -20.64 -1.38
CA GLU A 103 15.14 -19.54 -0.70
C GLU A 103 14.31 -19.08 0.51
N LEU A 104 13.00 -18.94 0.37
CA LEU A 104 12.13 -18.60 1.50
C LEU A 104 12.03 -19.72 2.54
N GLN A 105 12.15 -21.00 2.14
CA GLN A 105 12.27 -22.10 3.09
C GLN A 105 13.54 -21.99 3.94
N LYS A 106 14.66 -21.54 3.37
CA LYS A 106 15.88 -21.25 4.13
C LYS A 106 15.69 -20.06 5.07
N VAL A 107 14.99 -19.01 4.62
CA VAL A 107 14.64 -17.85 5.48
C VAL A 107 13.80 -18.30 6.67
N LEU A 108 12.73 -19.10 6.44
CA LEU A 108 11.89 -19.65 7.50
C LEU A 108 12.71 -20.46 8.51
N LYS A 109 13.61 -21.34 8.02
CA LYS A 109 14.51 -22.11 8.89
C LYS A 109 15.46 -21.22 9.70
N ALA A 110 15.96 -20.14 9.10
CA ALA A 110 16.85 -19.18 9.75
C ALA A 110 16.14 -18.28 10.78
N LEU A 111 14.82 -18.14 10.68
CA LEU A 111 13.99 -17.44 11.67
C LEU A 111 13.66 -18.33 12.88
N THR A 112 13.48 -19.63 12.67
CA THR A 112 13.16 -20.57 13.77
C THR A 112 14.40 -21.09 14.51
N THR A 113 15.59 -20.91 13.95
CA THR A 113 16.85 -21.43 14.50
C THR A 113 17.70 -20.28 15.01
N ASP A 114 18.24 -20.36 16.21
CA ASP A 114 19.18 -19.37 16.78
C ASP A 114 20.61 -19.52 16.20
N ASP A 115 20.71 -19.77 14.90
CA ASP A 115 21.97 -19.92 14.19
C ASP A 115 22.13 -18.82 13.14
N ASN A 116 22.93 -17.81 13.51
CA ASN A 116 23.18 -16.66 12.66
C ASN A 116 23.99 -17.01 11.39
N THR A 117 24.61 -18.19 11.30
CA THR A 117 25.34 -18.63 10.11
C THR A 117 24.42 -18.93 8.92
N LEU A 118 23.16 -19.32 9.20
CA LEU A 118 22.15 -19.60 8.17
C LEU A 118 21.81 -18.38 7.30
N TRP A 119 22.06 -17.17 7.82
CA TRP A 119 21.85 -15.92 7.09
C TRP A 119 22.98 -15.60 6.11
N ASN A 120 24.14 -16.26 6.19
CA ASN A 120 25.29 -15.97 5.32
C ASN A 120 25.01 -16.30 3.85
N ASP A 121 24.24 -17.36 3.59
CA ASP A 121 23.86 -17.78 2.24
C ASP A 121 22.71 -16.95 1.66
N LEU A 122 22.04 -16.15 2.49
CA LEU A 122 20.86 -15.36 2.14
C LEU A 122 21.24 -13.89 1.89
N LYS A 123 22.07 -13.63 0.88
CA LYS A 123 22.61 -12.27 0.60
C LYS A 123 21.53 -11.19 0.51
N GLY A 124 20.37 -11.49 -0.09
CA GLY A 124 19.25 -10.55 -0.22
C GLY A 124 18.51 -10.25 1.09
N TYR A 125 18.67 -11.10 2.11
CA TYR A 125 17.92 -11.05 3.37
C TYR A 125 18.81 -10.77 4.59
N LYS A 126 20.11 -11.09 4.52
CA LYS A 126 21.08 -10.96 5.63
C LYS A 126 21.08 -9.56 6.27
N ASN A 127 21.07 -8.52 5.43
CA ASN A 127 21.13 -7.13 5.90
C ASN A 127 19.81 -6.62 6.48
N ILE A 128 18.72 -7.34 6.25
CA ILE A 128 17.37 -6.98 6.70
C ILE A 128 16.80 -8.01 7.68
N LYS A 129 17.62 -8.94 8.19
CA LYS A 129 17.17 -10.06 9.03
C LYS A 129 16.32 -9.63 10.23
N HIS A 130 16.64 -8.47 10.81
CA HIS A 130 15.93 -7.91 11.97
C HIS A 130 14.55 -7.33 11.63
N GLU A 131 14.29 -7.10 10.34
CA GLU A 131 13.00 -6.64 9.83
C GLU A 131 12.11 -7.81 9.36
N ILE A 132 12.65 -9.04 9.34
CA ILE A 132 11.96 -10.20 8.80
C ILE A 132 11.26 -10.96 9.92
N THR A 133 9.99 -11.27 9.68
CA THR A 133 9.18 -12.14 10.54
C THR A 133 8.48 -13.19 9.68
N SER A 134 7.92 -14.21 10.31
CA SER A 134 7.12 -15.23 9.63
C SER A 134 5.88 -15.58 10.42
N GLU A 135 4.77 -15.79 9.72
CA GLU A 135 3.52 -16.23 10.30
C GLU A 135 2.73 -17.08 9.30
N ASN A 136 2.16 -18.20 9.76
CA ASN A 136 1.35 -19.12 8.95
C ASN A 136 2.02 -19.50 7.61
N GLY A 137 3.34 -19.70 7.62
CA GLY A 137 4.11 -20.06 6.42
C GLY A 137 4.33 -18.92 5.41
N VAL A 138 3.93 -17.69 5.74
CA VAL A 138 4.19 -16.47 4.96
C VAL A 138 5.33 -15.69 5.60
N VAL A 139 6.25 -15.20 4.78
CA VAL A 139 7.38 -14.38 5.23
C VAL A 139 7.04 -12.90 5.04
N LEU A 140 7.34 -12.10 6.04
CA LEU A 140 7.04 -10.67 6.10
C LEU A 140 8.34 -9.88 6.31
N ARG A 141 8.39 -8.69 5.71
CA ARG A 141 9.37 -7.65 6.04
C ARG A 141 8.62 -6.44 6.57
N ASN A 142 8.72 -6.17 7.88
CA ASN A 142 7.86 -5.21 8.57
C ASN A 142 6.37 -5.50 8.24
N ASN A 143 5.69 -4.59 7.55
CA ASN A 143 4.29 -4.73 7.14
C ASN A 143 4.11 -5.12 5.66
N LYS A 144 5.10 -5.78 5.04
CA LYS A 144 5.05 -6.16 3.61
C LYS A 144 5.27 -7.64 3.44
N ILE A 145 4.51 -8.25 2.54
CA ILE A 145 4.69 -9.67 2.19
C ILE A 145 5.95 -9.82 1.34
N ILE A 146 6.81 -10.76 1.72
CA ILE A 146 7.91 -11.19 0.87
C ILE A 146 7.36 -12.19 -0.15
N LEU A 147 7.38 -11.82 -1.44
CA LEU A 147 6.80 -12.67 -2.48
C LEU A 147 7.74 -13.80 -2.92
N PRO A 148 7.26 -15.05 -2.96
CA PRO A 148 7.95 -16.17 -3.61
C PRO A 148 8.28 -15.87 -5.07
N LYS A 149 9.40 -16.39 -5.58
CA LYS A 149 9.87 -16.15 -6.96
C LYS A 149 8.81 -16.40 -8.03
N SER A 150 8.02 -17.46 -7.87
CA SER A 150 6.94 -17.83 -8.80
C SER A 150 5.82 -16.79 -8.89
N LEU A 151 5.63 -15.95 -7.86
CA LEU A 151 4.56 -14.95 -7.80
C LEU A 151 5.03 -13.54 -8.15
N GLN A 152 6.35 -13.29 -8.20
CA GLN A 152 6.92 -11.97 -8.45
C GLN A 152 6.49 -11.39 -9.80
N LYS A 153 6.62 -12.16 -10.89
CA LYS A 153 6.24 -11.71 -12.24
C LYS A 153 4.76 -11.38 -12.34
N LYS A 154 3.89 -12.26 -11.82
CA LYS A 154 2.44 -12.04 -11.79
C LYS A 154 2.07 -10.77 -11.00
N ALA A 155 2.75 -10.51 -9.87
CA ALA A 155 2.50 -9.30 -9.10
C ALA A 155 2.87 -8.02 -9.87
N ILE A 156 3.99 -8.03 -10.61
CA ILE A 156 4.40 -6.91 -11.47
C ILE A 156 3.39 -6.69 -12.59
N GLU A 157 2.99 -7.76 -13.28
CA GLU A 157 2.02 -7.70 -14.37
C GLU A 157 0.68 -7.13 -13.90
N LEU A 158 0.18 -7.57 -12.74
CA LEU A 158 -1.05 -7.04 -12.15
C LEU A 158 -0.95 -5.56 -11.77
N ALA A 159 0.21 -5.13 -11.27
CA ALA A 159 0.46 -3.72 -10.97
C ALA A 159 0.56 -2.87 -12.24
N HIS A 160 1.10 -3.43 -13.32
CA HIS A 160 1.29 -2.75 -14.61
C HIS A 160 -0.03 -2.62 -15.40
N ARG A 161 -0.86 -3.67 -15.45
CA ARG A 161 -2.18 -3.69 -16.12
C ARG A 161 -3.14 -2.59 -15.64
N GLY A 162 -2.90 -2.00 -14.47
CA GLY A 162 -3.63 -0.81 -14.01
C GLY A 162 -3.27 0.49 -14.75
N HIS A 163 -2.56 0.42 -15.89
CA HIS A 163 -2.06 1.56 -16.67
C HIS A 163 -1.25 2.57 -15.84
N LEU A 164 -0.56 2.05 -14.82
CA LEU A 164 0.30 2.84 -13.96
C LEU A 164 1.69 2.85 -14.59
N GLY A 165 2.10 3.93 -15.25
CA GLY A 165 3.47 4.07 -15.75
C GLY A 165 4.53 3.67 -14.71
N MET A 166 5.74 3.31 -15.15
CA MET A 166 6.80 2.65 -14.34
C MET A 166 6.93 3.17 -12.89
N VAL A 167 6.95 4.49 -12.69
CA VAL A 167 7.07 5.11 -11.37
C VAL A 167 5.92 4.72 -10.44
N LYS A 168 4.67 4.77 -10.94
CA LYS A 168 3.48 4.40 -10.17
C LYS A 168 3.40 2.89 -9.94
N THR A 169 3.80 2.06 -10.91
CA THR A 169 3.91 0.60 -10.73
C THR A 169 4.89 0.25 -9.61
N LYS A 170 6.09 0.85 -9.61
CA LYS A 170 7.08 0.69 -8.54
C LYS A 170 6.52 1.14 -7.19
N GLN A 171 5.87 2.29 -7.13
CA GLN A 171 5.27 2.82 -5.90
C GLN A 171 4.19 1.89 -5.34
N LEU A 172 3.30 1.39 -6.19
CA LEU A 172 2.24 0.47 -5.81
C LEU A 172 2.82 -0.82 -5.24
N LEU A 173 3.75 -1.46 -5.96
CA LEU A 173 4.41 -2.68 -5.51
C LEU A 173 5.13 -2.50 -4.18
N ARG A 174 5.96 -1.45 -4.04
CA ARG A 174 6.70 -1.16 -2.80
C ARG A 174 5.81 -0.86 -1.61
N SER A 175 4.58 -0.41 -1.83
CA SER A 175 3.63 -0.14 -0.74
C SER A 175 3.11 -1.42 -0.09
N LYS A 176 3.14 -2.54 -0.82
CA LYS A 176 2.39 -3.76 -0.51
C LYS A 176 3.28 -5.00 -0.34
N VAL A 177 4.25 -5.16 -1.23
CA VAL A 177 5.10 -6.35 -1.31
C VAL A 177 6.58 -5.99 -1.31
N TRP A 178 7.42 -6.98 -1.06
CA TRP A 178 8.86 -6.86 -1.14
C TRP A 178 9.49 -8.13 -1.69
N PHE A 179 10.58 -7.99 -2.43
CA PHE A 179 11.51 -9.08 -2.76
C PHE A 179 12.84 -8.46 -3.21
N PRO A 180 13.95 -9.22 -3.17
CA PRO A 180 15.26 -8.71 -3.61
C PRO A 180 15.19 -8.18 -5.05
N SER A 181 15.75 -6.99 -5.27
CA SER A 181 15.84 -6.37 -6.61
C SER A 181 14.50 -6.12 -7.31
N ILE A 182 13.42 -5.87 -6.55
CA ILE A 182 12.08 -5.54 -7.09
C ILE A 182 12.09 -4.47 -8.18
N ASP A 183 12.88 -3.40 -8.01
CA ASP A 183 12.92 -2.29 -8.96
C ASP A 183 13.49 -2.70 -10.32
N LYS A 184 14.56 -3.50 -10.30
CA LYS A 184 15.20 -4.02 -11.50
C LYS A 184 14.29 -5.00 -12.24
N MET A 185 13.53 -5.81 -11.49
CA MET A 185 12.56 -6.73 -12.09
C MET A 185 11.39 -5.96 -12.74
N VAL A 186 10.92 -4.89 -12.10
CA VAL A 186 9.89 -4.02 -12.68
C VAL A 186 10.41 -3.34 -13.94
N GLU A 187 11.61 -2.78 -13.92
CA GLU A 187 12.24 -2.21 -15.12
C GLU A 187 12.31 -3.24 -16.25
N LEU A 188 12.86 -4.43 -15.99
CA LEU A 188 12.99 -5.47 -17.02
C LEU A 188 11.63 -5.90 -17.61
N GLU A 189 10.60 -6.06 -16.77
CA GLU A 189 9.28 -6.50 -17.23
C GLU A 189 8.44 -5.35 -17.85
N THR A 190 8.76 -4.09 -17.56
CA THR A 190 8.04 -2.92 -18.13
C THR A 190 8.78 -2.24 -19.28
N GLU A 191 10.09 -2.44 -19.42
CA GLU A 191 10.87 -2.05 -20.60
C GLU A 191 10.62 -3.01 -21.78
N GLY A 192 9.99 -4.16 -21.53
CA GLY A 192 9.65 -5.16 -22.54
C GLY A 192 8.36 -4.88 -23.33
N THR A 193 7.59 -3.84 -23.01
CA THR A 193 6.58 -3.33 -23.96
C THR A 193 7.31 -2.50 -25.00
N GLU A 194 7.56 -3.08 -26.17
CA GLU A 194 8.11 -2.34 -27.31
C GLU A 194 7.25 -1.09 -27.53
N LEU A 195 7.87 0.09 -27.40
CA LEU A 195 7.21 1.32 -27.78
C LEU A 195 6.90 1.23 -29.28
N PRO A 196 5.72 1.69 -29.72
CA PRO A 196 5.40 1.75 -31.14
C PRO A 196 6.51 2.48 -31.89
N SER A 197 6.89 1.93 -33.04
CA SER A 197 8.00 2.41 -33.87
C SER A 197 7.62 3.64 -34.69
N ALA A 198 6.32 3.86 -34.89
CA ALA A 198 5.78 4.99 -35.62
C ALA A 198 4.54 5.59 -34.93
N PRO A 199 4.22 6.87 -35.20
CA PRO A 199 2.95 7.47 -34.81
C PRO A 199 1.75 6.66 -35.30
N TRP A 200 0.70 6.59 -34.49
CA TRP A 200 -0.59 5.96 -34.77
C TRP A 200 -0.59 4.43 -34.87
N GLU A 201 0.47 3.75 -34.43
CA GLU A 201 0.50 2.29 -34.34
C GLU A 201 -0.28 1.76 -33.13
N ASN A 202 -0.06 2.34 -31.94
CA ASN A 202 -0.75 2.00 -30.70
C ASN A 202 -1.41 3.24 -30.09
N LEU A 203 -2.63 3.07 -29.59
CA LEU A 203 -3.43 4.16 -29.02
C LEU A 203 -4.02 3.73 -27.67
N ASP A 204 -3.77 4.55 -26.66
CA ASP A 204 -4.50 4.48 -25.40
C ASP A 204 -5.83 5.23 -25.54
N ILE A 205 -6.95 4.59 -25.16
CA ILE A 205 -8.28 5.20 -25.20
C ILE A 205 -8.91 5.16 -23.81
N ASP A 206 -9.39 6.30 -23.32
CA ASP A 206 -10.07 6.41 -22.03
C ASP A 206 -11.27 7.37 -22.10
N PHE A 207 -12.11 7.33 -21.07
CA PHE A 207 -13.29 8.17 -20.93
C PHE A 207 -13.25 8.97 -19.63
N ALA A 208 -13.51 10.28 -19.73
CA ALA A 208 -13.70 11.13 -18.57
C ALA A 208 -15.13 11.68 -18.51
N GLY A 209 -15.78 11.57 -17.35
CA GLY A 209 -17.14 12.07 -17.12
C GLY A 209 -17.94 11.20 -16.14
N PRO A 210 -19.26 11.42 -16.02
CA PRO A 210 -20.02 12.46 -16.71
C PRO A 210 -19.73 13.87 -16.15
N TYR A 211 -19.60 14.84 -17.05
CA TYR A 211 -19.54 16.27 -16.74
C TYR A 211 -20.95 16.88 -16.69
N PRO A 212 -21.12 18.11 -16.16
CA PRO A 212 -22.39 18.80 -16.17
C PRO A 212 -23.06 18.79 -17.55
N GLY A 213 -24.33 18.41 -17.60
CA GLY A 213 -25.07 18.18 -18.84
C GLY A 213 -24.95 16.76 -19.41
N GLY A 214 -24.42 15.80 -18.65
CA GLY A 214 -24.41 14.37 -19.00
C GLY A 214 -23.43 14.01 -20.12
N LYS A 215 -22.41 14.85 -20.36
CA LYS A 215 -21.42 14.64 -21.42
C LYS A 215 -20.19 13.92 -20.90
N TYR A 216 -19.50 13.22 -21.80
CA TYR A 216 -18.24 12.57 -21.54
C TYR A 216 -17.18 13.10 -22.52
N LEU A 217 -15.92 12.98 -22.14
CA LEU A 217 -14.77 13.15 -23.01
C LEU A 217 -14.25 11.76 -23.39
N LEU A 218 -14.14 11.50 -24.69
CA LEU A 218 -13.37 10.41 -25.26
C LEU A 218 -11.94 10.93 -25.47
N ILE A 219 -10.98 10.34 -24.77
CA ILE A 219 -9.58 10.73 -24.80
C ILE A 219 -8.82 9.63 -25.54
N LEU A 220 -8.07 9.99 -26.57
CA LEU A 220 -7.13 9.12 -27.25
C LEU A 220 -5.73 9.69 -27.08
N ILE A 221 -4.74 8.84 -26.82
CA ILE A 221 -3.34 9.24 -26.74
C ILE A 221 -2.54 8.32 -27.66
N ASP A 222 -1.87 8.90 -28.65
CA ASP A 222 -0.89 8.16 -29.45
C ASP A 222 0.31 7.79 -28.57
N GLU A 223 0.60 6.50 -28.47
CA GLU A 223 1.64 6.01 -27.55
C GLU A 223 3.06 6.40 -27.99
N HIS A 224 3.27 6.65 -29.29
CA HIS A 224 4.57 7.05 -29.85
C HIS A 224 4.86 8.54 -29.59
N THR A 225 3.99 9.42 -30.08
CA THR A 225 4.17 10.88 -30.03
C THR A 225 3.68 11.50 -28.72
N ARG A 226 2.90 10.75 -27.92
CA ARG A 226 2.15 11.26 -26.76
C ARG A 226 1.16 12.37 -27.12
N TYR A 227 0.74 12.44 -28.37
CA TYR A 227 -0.22 13.43 -28.85
C TYR A 227 -1.64 13.07 -28.39
N PRO A 228 -2.35 13.96 -27.66
CA PRO A 228 -3.70 13.70 -27.21
C PRO A 228 -4.76 14.20 -28.20
N ILE A 229 -5.80 13.40 -28.42
CA ILE A 229 -7.05 13.79 -29.08
C ILE A 229 -8.18 13.69 -28.05
N VAL A 230 -9.03 14.71 -27.99
CA VAL A 230 -10.17 14.73 -27.06
C VAL A 230 -11.45 15.08 -27.80
N GLU A 231 -12.43 14.18 -27.75
CA GLU A 231 -13.74 14.34 -28.37
C GLU A 231 -14.85 14.37 -27.32
N VAL A 232 -15.83 15.26 -27.50
CA VAL A 232 -17.00 15.31 -26.62
C VAL A 232 -18.07 14.35 -27.13
N ILE A 233 -18.53 13.45 -26.27
CA ILE A 233 -19.60 12.49 -26.57
C ILE A 233 -20.77 12.61 -25.59
N SER A 234 -21.97 12.30 -26.09
CA SER A 234 -23.22 12.35 -25.31
C SER A 234 -23.55 11.04 -24.61
N ALA A 235 -22.89 9.94 -24.97
CA ALA A 235 -23.12 8.61 -24.43
C ALA A 235 -21.90 7.70 -24.64
N LEU A 236 -21.73 6.70 -23.77
CA LEU A 236 -20.64 5.72 -23.81
C LEU A 236 -20.97 4.47 -24.65
N ASP A 237 -22.03 4.51 -25.46
CA ASP A 237 -22.43 3.38 -26.27
C ASP A 237 -21.50 3.17 -27.48
N ALA A 238 -21.40 1.92 -27.93
CA ALA A 238 -20.48 1.54 -29.00
C ALA A 238 -20.76 2.29 -30.32
N GLN A 239 -22.00 2.66 -30.63
CA GLN A 239 -22.33 3.35 -31.88
C GLN A 239 -21.80 4.78 -31.87
N THR A 240 -22.03 5.50 -30.77
CA THR A 240 -21.53 6.86 -30.57
C THR A 240 -20.00 6.90 -30.63
N VAL A 241 -19.33 5.99 -29.91
CA VAL A 241 -17.86 5.91 -29.88
C VAL A 241 -17.31 5.56 -31.25
N THR A 242 -17.84 4.51 -31.91
CA THR A 242 -17.37 4.10 -33.25
C THR A 242 -17.51 5.23 -34.27
N LYS A 243 -18.61 6.00 -34.23
CA LYS A 243 -18.81 7.15 -35.12
C LYS A 243 -17.73 8.22 -34.93
N LYS A 244 -17.33 8.48 -33.68
CA LYS A 244 -16.26 9.43 -33.37
C LYS A 244 -14.88 8.90 -33.77
N LEU A 245 -14.59 7.63 -33.50
CA LEU A 245 -13.33 7.01 -33.91
C LEU A 245 -13.16 7.05 -35.43
N ARG A 246 -14.21 6.72 -36.21
CA ARG A 246 -14.14 6.85 -37.68
C ARG A 246 -13.82 8.28 -38.11
N HIS A 247 -14.48 9.28 -37.53
CA HIS A 247 -14.20 10.68 -37.85
C HIS A 247 -12.75 11.11 -37.55
N ILE A 248 -12.10 10.49 -36.56
CA ILE A 248 -10.71 10.79 -36.20
C ILE A 248 -9.72 10.16 -37.20
N PHE A 249 -10.04 8.98 -37.75
CA PHE A 249 -9.13 8.18 -38.59
C PHE A 249 -9.48 8.15 -40.08
N ASP A 250 -10.62 8.71 -40.49
CA ASP A 250 -11.03 8.92 -41.90
C ASP A 250 -10.32 10.15 -42.51
#